data_AF-A0A0J8RM65-F1
#
_entry.id   AF-A0A0J8RM65-F1
#
_cell.length_a   1.000
_cell.length_b   1.000
_cell.length_c   1.000
_cell.angle_alpha   90.00
_cell.angle_beta   90.00
_cell.angle_gamma   90.00
#
_symmetry.space_group_name_H-M   'P 1'
#
loop_
_entity.id
_entity.type
_entity.pdbx_description
1 polymer ?
#
loop_
_entity_poly.entity_id
_entity_poly.type
_entity_poly.pdbx_seq_one_letter_code
_entity_poly.pdbx_strand_id
1 'polypeptide(L)'
;MAADSTTHPPHSPDPTSEARTAFLASLKSVGSNLDADLRSQTRSRAEKDDEAACKQGNELEKLADQGRQGLKEVGDLQNWAELLERDLLIVEETLRLADEEDMKNGKMPAQQDGPQPSRLRRWF
;
A
#
# COMPACT_ATOMS: atom_id res chain seq x y z
N MET A 1 -59.34 31.53 -71.50
CA MET A 1 -60.13 31.85 -70.29
C MET A 1 -59.48 31.15 -69.12
N ALA A 2 -59.50 31.81 -67.97
CA ALA A 2 -58.59 31.63 -66.84
C ALA A 2 -58.82 30.35 -66.02
N ALA A 3 -57.77 30.05 -65.23
CA ALA A 3 -57.61 29.01 -64.23
C ALA A 3 -58.81 28.83 -63.27
N ASP A 4 -58.94 27.61 -62.75
CA ASP A 4 -59.21 27.48 -61.32
C ASP A 4 -58.44 26.29 -60.73
N SER A 5 -57.61 26.62 -59.75
CA SER A 5 -56.77 25.71 -58.99
C SER A 5 -57.50 25.42 -57.68
N THR A 6 -58.14 24.26 -57.58
CA THR A 6 -58.58 23.79 -56.26
C THR A 6 -57.41 23.09 -55.57
N THR A 7 -56.54 23.91 -54.99
CA THR A 7 -55.63 23.52 -53.92
C THR A 7 -56.48 23.06 -52.74
N HIS A 8 -56.55 21.75 -52.52
CA HIS A 8 -57.11 21.16 -51.31
C HIS A 8 -56.12 21.43 -50.14
N PRO A 9 -56.51 22.14 -49.07
CA PRO A 9 -55.66 22.25 -47.90
C PRO A 9 -55.51 20.86 -47.24
N PRO A 10 -54.31 20.46 -46.78
CA PRO A 10 -54.15 19.19 -46.09
C PRO A 10 -54.99 19.21 -44.80
N HIS A 11 -55.78 18.16 -44.60
CA HIS A 11 -56.58 17.94 -43.39
C HIS A 11 -55.67 17.97 -42.15
N SER A 12 -55.90 18.93 -41.25
CA SER A 12 -55.17 18.99 -39.97
C SER A 12 -55.39 17.70 -39.18
N PRO A 13 -54.35 17.12 -38.55
CA PRO A 13 -54.53 15.98 -37.66
C PRO A 13 -55.42 16.38 -36.47
N ASP A 14 -56.16 15.42 -35.91
CA ASP A 14 -56.97 15.63 -34.71
C ASP A 14 -56.06 16.18 -33.58
N PRO A 15 -56.29 17.42 -33.08
CA PRO A 15 -55.41 18.07 -32.11
C PRO A 15 -55.25 17.25 -30.82
N THR A 16 -56.21 16.39 -30.51
CA THR A 16 -56.15 15.47 -29.36
C THR A 16 -55.12 14.35 -29.57
N SER A 17 -54.98 13.87 -30.81
CA SER A 17 -54.00 12.83 -31.19
C SER A 17 -52.57 13.39 -31.14
N GLU A 18 -52.40 14.61 -31.61
CA GLU A 18 -51.13 15.34 -31.55
C GLU A 18 -50.70 15.59 -30.11
N ALA A 19 -51.61 16.08 -29.25
CA ALA A 19 -51.34 16.30 -27.83
C ALA A 19 -50.95 15.01 -27.08
N ARG A 20 -51.62 13.89 -27.36
CA ARG A 20 -51.26 12.58 -26.78
C ARG A 20 -49.88 12.11 -27.24
N THR A 21 -49.58 12.29 -28.52
CA THR A 21 -48.27 11.96 -29.10
C THR A 21 -47.17 12.81 -28.46
N ALA A 22 -47.39 14.12 -28.33
CA ALA A 22 -46.46 15.03 -27.69
C ALA A 22 -46.23 14.69 -26.20
N PHE A 23 -47.30 14.33 -25.47
CA PHE A 23 -47.20 13.92 -24.07
C PHE A 23 -46.40 12.62 -23.91
N LEU A 24 -46.67 11.60 -24.73
CA LEU A 24 -45.91 10.34 -24.72
C LEU A 24 -44.43 10.59 -25.09
N ALA A 25 -44.17 11.48 -26.05
CA ALA A 25 -42.82 11.90 -26.39
C ALA A 25 -42.13 12.58 -25.20
N SER A 26 -42.85 13.42 -24.45
CA SER A 26 -42.34 14.08 -23.26
C SER A 26 -42.04 13.08 -22.13
N LEU A 27 -42.93 12.12 -21.88
CA LEU A 27 -42.68 11.03 -20.92
C LEU A 27 -41.47 10.19 -21.31
N LYS A 28 -41.35 9.85 -22.60
CA LYS A 28 -40.18 9.11 -23.11
C LYS A 28 -38.90 9.92 -22.95
N SER A 29 -38.94 11.23 -23.20
CA SER A 29 -37.81 12.13 -23.01
C SER A 29 -37.39 12.20 -21.54
N VAL A 30 -38.33 12.42 -20.62
CA VAL A 30 -38.06 12.42 -19.17
C VAL A 30 -37.48 11.07 -18.73
N GLY A 31 -38.05 9.95 -19.17
CA GLY A 31 -37.53 8.62 -18.88
C GLY A 31 -36.11 8.41 -19.40
N SER A 32 -35.81 8.87 -20.61
CA SER A 32 -34.46 8.77 -21.19
C SER A 32 -33.45 9.66 -20.46
N ASN A 33 -33.86 10.84 -19.99
CA ASN A 33 -32.98 11.74 -19.24
C ASN A 33 -32.67 11.17 -17.85
N LEU A 34 -33.67 10.59 -17.18
CA LEU A 34 -33.47 9.93 -15.89
C LEU A 34 -32.54 8.72 -16.01
N ASP A 35 -32.73 7.87 -17.02
CA ASP A 35 -31.85 6.72 -17.27
C ASP A 35 -30.41 7.17 -17.58
N ALA A 36 -30.24 8.24 -18.38
CA ALA A 36 -28.93 8.81 -18.66
C ALA A 36 -28.23 9.34 -17.40
N ASP A 37 -28.96 10.04 -16.53
CA ASP A 37 -28.44 10.58 -15.28
C ASP A 37 -28.04 9.45 -14.29
N LEU A 38 -28.90 8.44 -14.13
CA LEU A 38 -28.59 7.27 -13.29
C LEU A 38 -27.33 6.52 -13.77
N ARG A 39 -27.17 6.36 -15.08
CA ARG A 39 -25.97 5.74 -15.66
C ARG A 39 -24.73 6.59 -15.44
N SER A 40 -24.83 7.90 -15.58
CA SER A 40 -23.73 8.84 -15.31
C SER A 40 -23.28 8.76 -13.85
N GLN A 41 -24.24 8.83 -12.92
CA GLN A 41 -23.96 8.72 -11.49
C GLN A 41 -23.32 7.37 -11.15
N THR A 42 -23.88 6.26 -11.66
CA THR A 42 -23.33 4.91 -11.44
C THR A 42 -21.90 4.78 -11.95
N ARG A 43 -21.61 5.27 -13.16
CA ARG A 43 -20.24 5.28 -13.71
C ARG A 43 -19.29 6.11 -12.86
N SER A 44 -19.68 7.33 -12.50
CA SER A 44 -18.86 8.23 -11.69
C SER A 44 -18.54 7.66 -10.29
N ARG A 45 -19.44 6.83 -9.75
CA ARG A 45 -19.24 6.17 -8.46
C ARG A 45 -18.31 4.98 -8.59
N ALA A 46 -18.50 4.14 -9.61
CA ALA A 46 -17.59 3.04 -9.90
C ALA A 46 -16.15 3.52 -10.11
N GLU A 47 -15.95 4.58 -10.90
CA GLU A 47 -14.62 5.18 -11.13
C GLU A 47 -13.97 5.67 -9.83
N LYS A 48 -14.73 6.29 -8.92
CA LYS A 48 -14.24 6.75 -7.61
C LYS A 48 -13.90 5.59 -6.68
N ASP A 49 -14.74 4.55 -6.67
CA ASP A 49 -14.53 3.37 -5.84
C ASP A 49 -13.30 2.59 -6.32
N ASP A 50 -13.09 2.48 -7.64
CA ASP A 50 -11.90 1.88 -8.24
C ASP A 50 -10.63 2.69 -7.92
N GLU A 51 -10.67 4.02 -8.03
CA GLU A 51 -9.52 4.88 -7.70
C GLU A 51 -9.18 4.79 -6.21
N ALA A 52 -10.18 4.75 -5.33
CA ALA A 52 -9.98 4.58 -3.90
C ALA A 52 -9.39 3.20 -3.57
N ALA A 53 -9.88 2.14 -4.21
CA ALA A 53 -9.36 0.78 -4.05
C ALA A 53 -7.91 0.67 -4.52
N CYS A 54 -7.56 1.25 -5.67
CA CYS A 54 -6.17 1.30 -6.14
C CYS A 54 -5.26 2.06 -5.16
N LYS A 55 -5.69 3.22 -4.64
CA LYS A 55 -4.90 3.97 -3.65
C LYS A 55 -4.68 3.15 -2.39
N GLN A 56 -5.72 2.51 -1.86
CA GLN A 56 -5.60 1.65 -0.68
C GLN A 56 -4.70 0.43 -0.93
N GLY A 57 -4.79 -0.19 -2.12
CA GLY A 57 -3.90 -1.27 -2.53
C GLY A 57 -2.42 -0.85 -2.50
N ASN A 58 -2.11 0.31 -3.07
CA ASN A 58 -0.74 0.85 -3.08
C ASN A 58 -0.21 1.16 -1.67
N GLU A 59 -1.04 1.72 -0.79
CA GLU A 59 -0.64 2.00 0.59
C GLU A 59 -0.39 0.71 1.40
N LEU A 60 -1.21 -0.33 1.19
CA LEU A 60 -1.02 -1.64 1.80
C LEU A 60 0.26 -2.32 1.31
N GLU A 61 0.57 -2.24 0.01
CA GLU A 61 1.81 -2.75 -0.56
C GLU A 61 3.03 -2.06 0.05
N LYS A 62 3.00 -0.73 0.13
CA LYS A 62 4.05 0.08 0.76
C LYS A 62 4.24 -0.25 2.24
N LEU A 63 3.15 -0.45 2.99
CA LEU A 63 3.24 -0.87 4.39
C LEU A 63 3.86 -2.27 4.52
N ALA A 64 3.53 -3.18 3.61
CA ALA A 64 4.13 -4.51 3.56
C ALA A 64 5.63 -4.44 3.24
N ASP A 65 6.05 -3.57 2.32
CA ASP A 65 7.47 -3.32 2.03
C ASP A 65 8.23 -2.77 3.25
N GLN A 66 7.64 -1.80 3.96
CA GLN A 66 8.21 -1.26 5.19
C GLN A 66 8.35 -2.34 6.28
N GLY A 67 7.34 -3.19 6.45
CA GLY A 67 7.40 -4.32 7.36
C GLY A 67 8.50 -5.32 7.00
N ARG A 68 8.67 -5.63 5.71
CA ARG A 68 9.77 -6.48 5.22
C ARG A 68 11.14 -5.87 5.49
N GLN A 69 11.29 -4.57 5.26
CA GLN A 69 12.54 -3.85 5.52
C GLN A 69 12.87 -3.81 7.02
N GLY A 70 11.89 -3.52 7.87
CA GLY A 70 12.06 -3.56 9.32
C GLY A 70 12.46 -4.96 9.83
N LEU A 71 11.89 -6.03 9.26
CA LEU A 71 12.28 -7.40 9.60
C LEU A 71 13.73 -7.71 9.19
N LYS A 72 14.17 -7.18 8.03
CA LYS A 72 15.57 -7.30 7.59
C LYS A 72 16.52 -6.58 8.55
N GLU A 73 16.18 -5.37 8.97
CA GLU A 73 16.98 -4.59 9.94
C GLU A 73 17.08 -5.29 11.30
N VAL A 74 16.01 -5.95 11.76
CA VAL A 74 16.05 -6.79 12.97
C VAL A 74 16.97 -8.00 12.80
N GLY A 75 16.93 -8.66 11.64
CA GLY A 75 17.87 -9.73 11.31
C GLY A 75 19.33 -9.24 11.27
N ASP A 76 19.55 -8.05 10.72
CA ASP A 76 20.87 -7.40 10.71
C ASP A 76 21.35 -7.09 12.14
N LEU A 77 20.47 -6.64 13.05
CA LEU A 77 20.82 -6.40 14.46
C LEU A 77 21.22 -7.67 15.22
N GLN A 78 20.56 -8.81 14.95
CA GLN A 78 20.97 -10.10 15.51
C GLN A 78 22.36 -10.51 14.99
N ASN A 79 22.59 -10.37 13.69
CA ASN A 79 23.91 -10.60 13.10
C ASN A 79 24.99 -9.69 13.70
N TRP A 80 24.66 -8.45 14.05
CA TRP A 80 25.58 -7.55 14.76
C TRP A 80 25.83 -8.01 16.20
N ALA A 81 24.84 -8.55 16.89
CA ALA A 81 25.03 -9.13 18.22
C ALA A 81 25.98 -10.35 18.18
N GLU A 82 25.79 -11.25 17.21
CA GLU A 82 26.67 -12.42 17.01
C GLU A 82 28.10 -12.00 16.65
N LEU A 83 28.26 -10.97 15.80
CA LEU A 83 29.57 -10.43 15.44
C LEU A 83 30.29 -9.82 16.65
N LEU A 84 29.57 -9.03 17.46
CA LEU A 84 30.11 -8.41 18.68
C LEU A 84 30.49 -9.45 19.73
N GLU A 85 29.70 -10.50 19.92
CA GLU A 85 30.02 -11.59 20.85
C GLU A 85 31.34 -12.28 20.46
N ARG A 86 31.49 -12.62 19.19
CA ARG A 86 32.71 -13.25 18.67
C ARG A 86 33.94 -12.37 18.85
N ASP A 87 33.84 -11.10 18.48
CA ASP A 87 34.98 -10.18 18.53
C ASP A 87 35.37 -9.89 20.00
N LEU A 88 34.40 -9.80 20.91
CA LEU A 88 34.65 -9.61 22.33
C LEU A 88 35.30 -10.86 22.98
N LEU A 89 34.92 -12.07 22.56
CA LEU A 89 35.58 -13.32 22.97
C LEU A 89 37.04 -13.37 22.52
N ILE A 90 37.35 -12.91 21.31
CA ILE A 90 38.72 -12.82 20.82
C ILE A 90 39.52 -11.81 21.65
N VAL A 91 38.94 -10.64 21.96
CA VAL A 91 39.61 -9.63 22.80
C VAL A 91 39.90 -10.17 24.20
N GLU A 92 38.93 -10.84 24.84
CA GLU A 92 39.14 -11.48 26.15
C GLU A 92 40.27 -12.51 26.10
N GLU A 93 40.31 -13.35 25.07
CA GLU A 93 41.36 -14.35 24.90
C GLU A 93 42.74 -13.71 24.67
N THR A 94 42.82 -12.65 23.86
CA THR A 94 44.08 -11.92 23.67
C THR A 94 44.57 -11.27 24.96
N LEU A 95 43.65 -10.75 25.79
CA LEU A 95 44.00 -10.18 27.09
C LEU A 95 44.48 -11.28 28.06
N ARG A 96 43.80 -12.44 28.08
CA ARG A 96 44.24 -13.61 28.88
C ARG A 96 45.65 -14.04 28.51
N LEU A 97 45.96 -14.11 27.22
CA LEU A 97 47.29 -14.48 26.74
C LEU A 97 48.35 -13.42 27.12
N ALA A 98 48.05 -12.14 26.96
CA ALA A 98 48.95 -11.06 27.37
C ALA A 98 49.23 -11.09 28.87
N ASP A 99 48.19 -11.31 29.69
CA ASP A 99 48.32 -11.44 31.14
C ASP A 99 49.20 -12.65 31.52
N GLU A 100 49.02 -13.79 30.85
CA GLU A 100 49.86 -14.97 31.04
C GLU A 100 51.33 -14.76 30.64
N GLU A 101 51.59 -13.97 29.60
CA GLU A 101 52.94 -13.59 29.21
C GLU A 101 53.59 -12.66 30.23
N ASP A 102 52.87 -11.67 30.76
CA ASP A 102 53.37 -10.78 31.80
C ASP A 102 53.63 -11.52 33.12
N MET A 103 52.84 -12.54 33.46
CA MET A 103 53.10 -13.45 34.58
C MET A 103 54.39 -14.24 34.38
N LYS A 104 54.59 -14.83 33.18
CA LYS A 104 55.83 -15.58 32.84
C LYS A 104 57.06 -14.68 32.86
N ASN A 105 56.90 -13.42 32.46
CA ASN A 105 57.97 -12.42 32.42
C ASN A 105 58.22 -11.73 33.77
N GLY A 106 57.49 -12.11 34.83
CA GLY A 106 57.62 -11.54 36.17
C GLY A 106 57.15 -10.09 36.29
N LYS A 107 56.38 -9.60 35.32
CA LYS A 107 55.80 -8.24 35.32
C LYS A 107 54.51 -8.14 36.14
N MET A 108 53.83 -9.26 36.40
CA MET A 108 52.66 -9.34 37.28
C MET A 108 52.87 -10.31 38.45
N PRO A 109 52.29 -10.02 39.64
CA PRO A 109 52.32 -10.94 40.77
C PRO A 109 51.59 -12.24 40.40
N ALA A 110 52.13 -13.39 40.82
CA ALA A 110 51.55 -14.69 40.51
C ALA A 110 50.05 -14.74 40.91
N GLN A 111 49.17 -14.87 39.90
CA GLN A 111 47.73 -15.07 40.10
C GLN A 111 47.54 -16.31 40.96
N GLN A 112 46.95 -16.17 42.16
CA GLN A 112 46.69 -17.29 43.07
C GLN A 112 45.50 -18.16 42.63
N ASP A 113 44.69 -17.65 41.71
CA ASP A 113 43.57 -18.37 41.12
C ASP A 113 44.02 -18.96 39.77
N GLY A 114 43.71 -20.24 39.54
CA GLY A 114 44.01 -20.96 38.30
C GLY A 114 43.34 -20.35 37.05
N PRO A 115 43.38 -21.04 35.88
CA PRO A 115 42.87 -20.50 34.62
C PRO A 115 41.47 -19.92 34.79
N GLN A 116 41.37 -18.60 34.71
CA GLN A 116 40.11 -17.91 34.96
C GLN A 116 39.17 -18.16 33.77
N PRO A 117 37.96 -18.67 34.00
CA PRO A 117 36.99 -18.83 32.93
C PRO A 117 36.62 -17.45 32.37
N SER A 118 36.37 -17.41 31.06
CA SER A 118 35.89 -16.22 30.37
C SER A 118 34.71 -15.60 31.12
N ARG A 119 34.86 -14.34 31.53
CA ARG A 119 33.84 -13.58 32.26
C ARG A 119 32.64 -13.29 31.36
N LEU A 120 32.86 -13.23 30.04
CA LEU A 120 31.82 -12.91 29.05
C LEU A 120 30.82 -14.05 28.83
N ARG A 121 31.24 -15.32 28.95
CA ARG A 121 30.34 -16.49 28.87
C ARG A 121 29.29 -16.57 29.98
N ARG A 122 29.40 -15.72 31.01
CA ARG A 122 28.44 -15.66 32.12
C ARG A 122 27.36 -14.60 31.89
N TRP A 123 27.54 -13.74 30.89
CA TRP A 123 26.66 -12.61 30.59
C TRP A 123 25.82 -12.81 29.32
N PHE A 124 26.19 -13.77 28.47
CA PHE A 124 25.41 -14.30 27.35
C PHE A 124 24.83 -15.67 27.73
#